data_AF-A0A6L2PBE0-F1
#
_entry.id   AF-A0A6L2PBE0-F1
#
_cell.length_a   1.000
_cell.length_b   1.000
_cell.length_c   1.000
_cell.angle_alpha   90.00
_cell.angle_beta   90.00
_cell.angle_gamma   90.00
#
_symmetry.space_group_name_H-M   'P 1'
#
loop_
_entity.id
_entity.type
_entity.pdbx_description
1 polymer ?
#
loop_
_entity_poly.entity_id
_entity_poly.type
_entity_poly.pdbx_seq_one_letter_code
_entity_poly.pdbx_strand_id
1 'polypeptide(L)'
;MILLCGIQHFQAKQNAQKATVEELTDIKDFKKILRTKNNVLVCYIISQKQASHIVRIFKDAAEVVKGQGTMLLVDCSGDAKKMCKKLKVSPEPFMLKHYKDGDFHKDYDRLETVQSMVNFMRDPAGDIPWEEDSMAVDVVHISDALSLAKFLRKEVRPILVLFYAPWCGFCKQLKPEYAAAATELKGHSILAAIDVNRPENAIIRQQYNITGFPMLLYFENGHQKFMYEGENNKDGLIGFMKNPSKPPEKPKQEDWSAVKSDVVHLTSENFDTVMKEPSVLVMFYAPWCGHCKKMKPEYEKAAATLKAEKIAGIAAAIDATKEPEIAARYNIRGYPTVKYFKAGEFAFDVNVRDAAKITEFMRDPREPPPPPPPETPWSEELSEVVHLTEDTFKTFLKKKKHVLVMFYAPWCGHCKTMKPSYSLAALEMKQEHIEGVLAAVDATGNPKLSNRFNIVGFPTLKYFNNGKFVSDYDRKRTAEDIKTFMKSPPSVSSDKDEL
;
A
#
# COMPACT_ATOMS: atom_id res chain seq x y z
N MET A 1 83.56 -14.14 -28.15
CA MET A 1 82.51 -14.09 -29.17
C MET A 1 81.28 -13.45 -28.54
N ILE A 2 80.83 -12.36 -29.16
CA ILE A 2 79.80 -11.41 -28.70
C ILE A 2 78.46 -12.10 -28.44
N LEU A 3 77.71 -11.70 -27.40
CA LEU A 3 76.27 -11.48 -27.55
C LEU A 3 75.74 -10.46 -26.53
N LEU A 4 75.29 -9.33 -27.06
CA LEU A 4 74.53 -8.26 -26.41
C LEU A 4 73.07 -8.66 -26.21
N CYS A 5 72.45 -8.18 -25.12
CA CYS A 5 71.06 -7.68 -24.99
C CYS A 5 70.76 -7.63 -23.48
N GLY A 6 70.36 -6.54 -22.84
CA GLY A 6 69.59 -5.38 -23.27
C GLY A 6 68.63 -5.10 -22.11
N ILE A 7 68.95 -4.11 -21.27
CA ILE A 7 68.13 -3.71 -20.11
C ILE A 7 66.83 -3.12 -20.64
N GLN A 8 65.72 -3.86 -20.54
CA GLN A 8 64.40 -3.32 -20.80
C GLN A 8 63.85 -2.67 -19.52
N HIS A 9 63.77 -1.34 -19.54
CA HIS A 9 62.92 -0.58 -18.63
C HIS A 9 61.45 -0.99 -18.85
N PHE A 10 60.89 -1.75 -17.90
CA PHE A 10 59.45 -1.95 -17.83
C PHE A 10 58.83 -0.69 -17.20
N GLN A 11 58.35 0.22 -18.06
CA GLN A 11 57.44 1.27 -17.64
C GLN A 11 56.15 0.62 -17.12
N ALA A 12 55.90 0.77 -15.82
CA ALA A 12 54.63 0.42 -15.22
C ALA A 12 53.52 1.33 -15.80
N LYS A 13 52.75 0.80 -16.76
CA LYS A 13 51.46 1.37 -17.13
C LYS A 13 50.52 1.21 -15.94
N GLN A 14 50.30 2.27 -15.19
CA GLN A 14 49.15 2.37 -14.28
C GLN A 14 47.88 2.28 -15.13
N ASN A 15 47.21 1.13 -15.02
CA ASN A 15 45.91 0.91 -15.63
C ASN A 15 44.86 1.54 -14.71
N ALA A 16 44.46 2.78 -15.00
CA ALA A 16 43.30 3.41 -14.37
C ALA A 16 42.04 2.68 -14.84
N GLN A 17 41.50 1.79 -14.01
CA GLN A 17 40.21 1.16 -14.25
C GLN A 17 39.11 2.23 -14.25
N LYS A 18 38.35 2.24 -15.35
CA LYS A 18 37.23 3.15 -15.67
C LYS A 18 36.21 3.21 -14.53
N ALA A 19 35.93 4.43 -14.06
CA ALA A 19 34.80 4.73 -13.19
C ALA A 19 33.47 4.47 -13.91
N THR A 20 32.49 3.89 -13.21
CA THR A 20 31.18 3.44 -13.73
C THR A 20 30.17 4.56 -13.98
N VAL A 21 30.60 5.83 -13.87
CA VAL A 21 29.79 7.00 -14.17
C VAL A 21 30.16 7.51 -15.57
N GLU A 22 29.19 7.50 -16.48
CA GLU A 22 29.37 8.09 -17.81
C GLU A 22 29.34 9.62 -17.67
N GLU A 23 30.51 10.25 -17.83
CA GLU A 23 30.59 11.69 -18.01
C GLU A 23 30.02 12.06 -19.38
N LEU A 24 28.98 12.89 -19.37
CA LEU A 24 28.18 13.16 -20.57
C LEU A 24 28.31 14.61 -21.00
N THR A 25 28.73 14.81 -22.24
CA THR A 25 28.99 16.13 -22.82
C THR A 25 28.04 16.50 -23.96
N ASP A 26 27.43 15.52 -24.65
CA ASP A 26 26.56 15.73 -25.82
C ASP A 26 25.07 15.46 -25.55
N ILE A 27 24.20 16.37 -26.04
CA ILE A 27 22.75 16.31 -25.85
C ILE A 27 22.06 15.19 -26.62
N LYS A 28 22.63 14.72 -27.74
CA LYS A 28 22.11 13.60 -28.53
C LYS A 28 22.31 12.30 -27.75
N ASP A 29 23.47 12.12 -27.12
CA ASP A 29 23.75 10.98 -26.26
C ASP A 29 22.87 11.00 -25.01
N PHE A 30 22.65 12.18 -24.42
CA PHE A 30 21.68 12.36 -23.33
C PHE A 30 20.28 11.87 -23.72
N LYS A 31 19.76 12.35 -24.86
CA LYS A 31 18.44 11.94 -25.37
C LYS A 31 18.40 10.44 -25.72
N LYS A 32 19.51 9.88 -26.22
CA LYS A 32 19.61 8.44 -26.52
C LYS A 32 19.55 7.61 -25.24
N ILE A 33 20.24 8.02 -24.18
CA ILE A 33 20.19 7.36 -22.88
C ILE A 33 18.77 7.44 -22.31
N LEU A 34 18.15 8.61 -22.30
CA LEU A 34 16.76 8.77 -21.84
C LEU A 34 15.76 7.94 -22.66
N ARG A 35 15.98 7.71 -23.95
CA ARG A 35 15.12 6.85 -24.78
C ARG A 35 15.32 5.34 -24.53
N THR A 36 16.48 4.95 -24.01
CA THR A 36 16.86 3.52 -23.88
C THR A 36 16.90 3.04 -22.43
N LYS A 37 16.91 3.96 -21.47
CA LYS A 37 16.97 3.68 -20.04
C LYS A 37 15.76 4.29 -19.35
N ASN A 38 15.08 3.46 -18.56
CA ASN A 38 13.82 3.83 -17.92
C ASN A 38 14.00 4.48 -16.54
N ASN A 39 15.20 4.42 -15.96
CA ASN A 39 15.48 4.88 -14.60
C ASN A 39 16.87 5.54 -14.59
N VAL A 40 16.89 6.87 -14.67
CA VAL A 40 18.13 7.65 -14.83
C VAL A 40 18.19 8.76 -13.80
N LEU A 41 19.24 8.78 -12.98
CA LEU A 41 19.55 9.91 -12.09
C LEU A 41 20.76 10.65 -12.64
N VAL A 42 20.67 11.98 -12.72
CA VAL A 42 21.68 12.84 -13.34
C VAL A 42 22.18 13.85 -12.32
N CYS A 43 23.49 13.85 -12.07
CA CYS A 43 24.19 14.85 -11.29
C CYS A 43 24.77 15.90 -12.22
N TYR A 44 24.23 17.11 -12.16
CA TYR A 44 24.78 18.27 -12.85
C TYR A 44 25.65 19.06 -11.89
N ILE A 45 26.85 19.45 -12.31
CA ILE A 45 27.80 20.22 -11.48
C ILE A 45 28.33 21.43 -12.25
N ILE A 46 28.79 22.46 -11.54
CA ILE A 46 29.55 23.58 -12.15
C ILE A 46 31.05 23.52 -11.87
N SER A 47 31.47 22.66 -10.94
CA SER A 47 32.88 22.49 -10.60
C SER A 47 33.08 21.18 -9.86
N GLN A 48 33.94 20.31 -10.39
CA GLN A 48 34.37 19.09 -9.71
C GLN A 48 34.94 19.36 -8.32
N LYS A 49 35.63 20.50 -8.13
CA LYS A 49 36.23 20.87 -6.86
C LYS A 49 35.17 21.25 -5.82
N GLN A 50 34.22 22.12 -6.19
CA GLN A 50 33.16 22.57 -5.28
C GLN A 50 32.14 21.47 -4.98
N ALA A 51 31.84 20.60 -5.96
CA ALA A 51 30.91 19.48 -5.81
C ALA A 51 31.60 18.15 -5.45
N SER A 52 32.86 18.17 -5.02
CA SER A 52 33.67 16.96 -4.81
C SER A 52 33.03 15.96 -3.85
N HIS A 53 32.37 16.45 -2.78
CA HIS A 53 31.67 15.62 -1.81
C HIS A 53 30.53 14.81 -2.45
N ILE A 54 29.60 15.49 -3.14
CA ILE A 54 28.46 14.84 -3.76
C ILE A 54 28.89 13.95 -4.93
N VAL A 55 29.90 14.35 -5.70
CA VAL A 55 30.41 13.54 -6.82
C VAL A 55 30.97 12.21 -6.33
N ARG A 56 31.65 12.19 -5.18
CA ARG A 56 32.13 10.94 -4.55
C ARG A 56 30.96 10.04 -4.17
N ILE A 57 29.98 10.57 -3.43
CA ILE A 57 28.77 9.81 -3.02
C ILE A 57 28.03 9.27 -4.24
N PHE A 58 27.87 10.10 -5.26
CA PHE A 58 27.18 9.75 -6.50
C PHE A 58 27.90 8.62 -7.25
N LYS A 59 29.23 8.66 -7.33
CA LYS A 59 30.05 7.59 -7.91
C LYS A 59 29.93 6.28 -7.13
N ASP A 60 30.01 6.35 -5.80
CA ASP A 60 29.88 5.17 -4.94
C ASP A 60 28.48 4.54 -5.06
N ALA A 61 27.42 5.37 -5.13
CA ALA A 61 26.06 4.89 -5.38
C ALA A 61 25.90 4.28 -6.77
N ALA A 62 26.52 4.85 -7.80
CA ALA A 62 26.48 4.35 -9.17
C ALA A 62 27.03 2.91 -9.30
N GLU A 63 28.07 2.56 -8.54
CA GLU A 63 28.60 1.20 -8.49
C GLU A 63 27.58 0.19 -7.94
N VAL A 64 26.84 0.58 -6.90
CA VAL A 64 25.85 -0.30 -6.24
C VAL A 64 24.59 -0.51 -7.10
N VAL A 65 24.15 0.52 -7.82
CA VAL A 65 22.92 0.46 -8.65
C VAL A 65 23.15 -0.12 -10.05
N LYS A 66 24.37 -0.59 -10.34
CA LYS A 66 24.74 -1.13 -11.65
C LYS A 66 23.80 -2.27 -12.06
N GLY A 67 23.16 -2.12 -13.22
CA GLY A 67 22.16 -3.07 -13.72
C GLY A 67 20.73 -2.86 -13.20
N GLN A 68 20.52 -2.01 -12.19
CA GLN A 68 19.21 -1.63 -11.65
C GLN A 68 18.77 -0.23 -12.11
N GLY A 69 19.73 0.65 -12.38
CA GLY A 69 19.51 2.01 -12.85
C GLY A 69 20.71 2.57 -13.61
N THR A 70 20.57 3.78 -14.14
CA THR A 70 21.65 4.52 -14.81
C THR A 70 21.93 5.82 -14.05
N MET A 71 23.19 6.09 -13.74
CA MET A 71 23.61 7.33 -13.06
C MET A 71 24.60 8.08 -13.94
N LEU A 72 24.32 9.35 -14.25
CA LEU A 72 25.08 10.17 -15.18
C LEU A 72 25.66 11.40 -14.46
N LEU A 73 26.88 11.77 -14.80
CA LEU A 73 27.51 13.01 -14.33
C LEU A 73 27.69 13.98 -15.49
N VAL A 74 27.28 15.22 -15.28
CA VAL A 74 27.31 16.29 -16.30
C VAL A 74 28.01 17.52 -15.71
N ASP A 75 29.16 17.88 -16.28
CA ASP A 75 29.84 19.13 -15.95
C ASP A 75 29.35 20.28 -16.84
N CYS A 76 28.53 21.15 -16.26
CA CYS A 76 27.92 22.30 -16.94
C CYS A 76 28.89 23.49 -17.12
N SER A 77 30.11 23.43 -16.59
CA SER A 77 31.14 24.45 -16.80
C SER A 77 32.05 24.12 -18.00
N GLY A 78 32.20 22.83 -18.31
CA GLY A 78 33.03 22.32 -19.41
C GLY A 78 32.27 22.11 -20.72
N ASP A 79 32.58 21.02 -21.41
CA ASP A 79 32.06 20.71 -22.75
C ASP A 79 30.53 20.56 -22.80
N ALA A 80 29.92 20.18 -21.67
CA ALA A 80 28.47 20.02 -21.53
C ALA A 80 27.72 21.36 -21.36
N LYS A 81 28.40 22.51 -21.27
CA LYS A 81 27.79 23.84 -21.03
C LYS A 81 26.66 24.17 -22.01
N LYS A 82 26.82 23.87 -23.30
CA LYS A 82 25.76 24.08 -24.32
C LYS A 82 24.56 23.18 -24.09
N MET A 83 24.77 21.95 -23.64
CA MET A 83 23.71 21.01 -23.30
C MET A 83 22.94 21.49 -22.07
N CYS A 84 23.61 21.86 -20.98
CA CYS A 84 22.95 22.35 -19.77
C CYS A 84 22.09 23.59 -20.05
N LYS A 85 22.58 24.54 -20.87
CA LYS A 85 21.77 25.69 -21.32
C LYS A 85 20.51 25.27 -22.07
N LYS A 86 20.60 24.31 -22.99
CA LYS A 86 19.43 23.79 -23.74
C LYS A 86 18.44 23.05 -22.86
N LEU A 87 18.94 22.35 -21.84
CA LEU A 87 18.13 21.65 -20.84
C LEU A 87 17.57 22.59 -19.76
N LYS A 88 17.93 23.89 -19.79
CA LYS A 88 17.58 24.89 -18.78
C LYS A 88 18.02 24.47 -17.37
N VAL A 89 19.22 23.89 -17.26
CA VAL A 89 19.82 23.46 -16.00
C VAL A 89 20.93 24.44 -15.59
N SER A 90 20.82 24.94 -14.35
CA SER A 90 21.77 25.86 -13.73
C SER A 90 22.12 25.35 -12.32
N PRO A 91 23.13 24.48 -12.18
CA PRO A 91 23.49 23.89 -10.88
C PRO A 91 24.26 24.88 -9.99
N GLU A 92 24.07 24.80 -8.67
CA GLU A 92 24.84 25.60 -7.69
C GLU A 92 24.94 24.87 -6.33
N PRO A 93 26.13 24.37 -5.92
CA PRO A 93 27.25 23.97 -6.78
C PRO A 93 26.93 22.71 -7.62
N PHE A 94 25.81 22.03 -7.33
CA PHE A 94 25.31 20.88 -8.09
C PHE A 94 23.78 20.86 -8.13
N MET A 95 23.21 19.95 -8.92
CA MET A 95 21.78 19.67 -8.99
C MET A 95 21.57 18.21 -9.37
N LEU A 96 20.66 17.52 -8.70
CA LEU A 96 20.34 16.12 -8.95
C LEU A 96 18.92 16.00 -9.51
N LYS A 97 18.80 15.49 -10.74
CA LYS A 97 17.49 15.31 -11.41
C LYS A 97 17.27 13.86 -11.80
N HIS A 98 16.08 13.35 -11.51
CA HIS A 98 15.65 12.02 -11.90
C HIS A 98 14.75 12.06 -13.14
N TYR A 99 14.98 11.10 -14.03
CA TYR A 99 14.22 10.88 -15.25
C TYR A 99 13.70 9.45 -15.27
N LYS A 100 12.45 9.30 -15.69
CA LYS A 100 11.76 8.02 -15.77
C LYS A 100 11.08 7.88 -17.13
N ASP A 101 11.32 6.75 -17.79
CA ASP A 101 10.75 6.44 -19.12
C ASP A 101 10.98 7.55 -20.16
N GLY A 102 12.14 8.20 -20.07
CA GLY A 102 12.59 9.27 -20.96
C GLY A 102 12.04 10.67 -20.68
N ASP A 103 11.10 10.81 -19.74
CA ASP A 103 10.55 12.08 -19.30
C ASP A 103 11.19 12.50 -17.95
N PHE A 104 11.26 13.81 -17.66
CA PHE A 104 11.65 14.29 -16.32
C PHE A 104 10.62 13.81 -15.29
N HIS A 105 11.10 13.23 -14.20
CA HIS A 105 10.26 12.70 -13.14
C HIS A 105 10.19 13.69 -11.98
N LYS A 106 11.31 13.91 -11.29
CA LYS A 106 11.42 14.86 -10.18
C LYS A 106 12.87 15.21 -9.87
N ASP A 107 13.05 16.26 -9.08
CA ASP A 107 14.34 16.54 -8.45
C ASP A 107 14.61 15.55 -7.32
N TYR A 108 15.88 15.24 -7.08
CA TYR A 108 16.28 14.38 -5.95
C TYR A 108 16.00 15.11 -4.64
N ASP A 109 15.20 14.48 -3.79
CA ASP A 109 14.58 15.05 -2.59
C ASP A 109 14.90 14.23 -1.33
N ARG A 110 16.07 13.60 -1.30
CA ARG A 110 16.51 12.67 -0.25
C ARG A 110 17.86 13.06 0.30
N LEU A 111 18.33 12.37 1.34
CA LEU A 111 19.65 12.62 1.91
C LEU A 111 20.78 12.37 0.89
N GLU A 112 21.85 13.16 1.00
CA GLU A 112 23.06 13.02 0.18
C GLU A 112 23.96 11.91 0.72
N THR A 113 23.46 10.68 0.75
CA THR A 113 24.24 9.51 1.16
C THR A 113 24.15 8.41 0.11
N VAL A 114 25.15 7.52 0.09
CA VAL A 114 25.19 6.39 -0.84
C VAL A 114 23.93 5.54 -0.71
N GLN A 115 23.55 5.19 0.53
CA GLN A 115 22.39 4.35 0.78
C GLN A 115 21.07 5.01 0.36
N SER A 116 20.92 6.30 0.63
CA SER A 116 19.73 7.06 0.24
C SER A 116 19.57 7.14 -1.28
N MET A 117 20.66 7.41 -2.01
CA MET A 117 20.66 7.40 -3.48
C MET A 117 20.36 6.00 -4.04
N VAL A 118 20.90 4.95 -3.45
CA VAL A 118 20.63 3.56 -3.84
C VAL A 118 19.15 3.21 -3.63
N ASN A 119 18.58 3.56 -2.48
CA ASN A 119 17.18 3.34 -2.17
C ASN A 119 16.27 4.11 -3.12
N PHE A 120 16.59 5.38 -3.37
CA PHE A 120 15.89 6.21 -4.35
C PHE A 120 15.93 5.58 -5.74
N MET A 121 17.06 5.05 -6.19
CA MET A 121 17.15 4.40 -7.49
C MET A 121 16.36 3.09 -7.57
N ARG A 122 16.14 2.40 -6.45
CA ARG A 122 15.28 1.20 -6.40
C ARG A 122 13.80 1.56 -6.47
N ASP A 123 13.40 2.62 -5.78
CA ASP A 123 12.01 3.11 -5.78
C ASP A 123 11.94 4.65 -5.83
N PRO A 124 12.10 5.26 -7.03
CA PRO A 124 12.13 6.71 -7.17
C PRO A 124 10.79 7.39 -6.87
N ALA A 125 9.70 6.61 -6.89
CA ALA A 125 8.33 7.07 -6.63
C ALA A 125 7.90 6.80 -5.18
N GLY A 126 8.72 6.08 -4.40
CA GLY A 126 8.44 5.80 -2.99
C GLY A 126 8.43 7.07 -2.14
N ASP A 127 7.90 6.94 -0.93
CA ASP A 127 7.99 7.98 0.10
C ASP A 127 9.42 8.09 0.66
N ILE A 128 9.73 9.20 1.33
CA ILE A 128 10.99 9.37 2.05
C ILE A 128 11.11 8.22 3.06
N PRO A 129 12.21 7.44 3.06
CA PRO A 129 12.45 6.46 4.11
C PRO A 129 12.34 7.15 5.46
N TRP A 130 11.69 6.52 6.43
CA TRP A 130 11.37 7.21 7.68
C TRP A 130 12.62 7.62 8.46
N GLU A 131 13.71 6.86 8.30
CA GLU A 131 15.02 7.21 8.83
C GLU A 131 15.64 8.50 8.28
N GLU A 132 15.11 9.01 7.16
CA GLU A 132 15.53 10.26 6.53
C GLU A 132 14.58 11.42 6.83
N ASP A 133 13.49 11.17 7.55
CA ASP A 133 12.49 12.17 7.90
C ASP A 133 13.04 13.11 9.00
N SER A 134 13.07 14.41 8.72
CA SER A 134 13.55 15.43 9.64
C SER A 134 12.70 15.53 10.92
N MET A 135 11.45 15.05 10.90
CA MET A 135 10.61 14.98 12.08
C MET A 135 10.97 13.81 13.00
N ALA A 136 11.70 12.81 12.52
CA ALA A 136 11.97 11.56 13.23
C ALA A 136 13.36 11.49 13.88
N VAL A 137 13.97 12.64 14.16
CA VAL A 137 15.36 12.74 14.67
C VAL A 137 15.59 12.07 16.03
N ASP A 138 14.57 12.00 16.88
CA ASP A 138 14.65 11.36 18.20
C ASP A 138 14.17 9.90 18.20
N VAL A 139 13.70 9.39 17.05
CA VAL A 139 13.37 7.97 16.87
C VAL A 139 14.65 7.21 16.52
N VAL A 140 14.92 6.11 17.23
CA VAL A 140 16.05 5.24 16.90
C VAL A 140 15.67 4.32 15.75
N HIS A 141 16.22 4.58 14.55
CA HIS A 141 15.98 3.74 13.38
C HIS A 141 16.93 2.55 13.37
N ILE A 142 16.37 1.35 13.38
CA ILE A 142 17.11 0.09 13.37
C ILE A 142 17.12 -0.46 11.95
N SER A 143 18.32 -0.68 11.41
CA SER A 143 18.53 -1.15 10.03
C SER A 143 18.17 -2.63 9.84
N ASP A 144 18.58 -3.46 10.79
CA ASP A 144 18.59 -4.91 10.64
C ASP A 144 18.43 -5.69 11.96
N ALA A 145 18.23 -7.00 11.85
CA ALA A 145 18.05 -7.90 13.00
C ALA A 145 19.24 -7.94 13.97
N LEU A 146 20.48 -7.86 13.46
CA LEU A 146 21.68 -7.87 14.32
C LEU A 146 21.79 -6.56 15.09
N SER A 147 21.51 -5.44 14.42
CA SER A 147 21.46 -4.11 15.02
C SER A 147 20.37 -4.04 16.09
N LEU A 148 19.18 -4.63 15.85
CA LEU A 148 18.12 -4.74 16.86
C LEU A 148 18.59 -5.51 18.09
N ALA A 149 19.17 -6.70 17.91
CA ALA A 149 19.64 -7.53 19.01
C ALA A 149 20.74 -6.82 19.84
N LYS A 150 21.69 -6.17 19.17
CA LYS A 150 22.75 -5.39 19.81
C LYS A 150 22.20 -4.18 20.56
N PHE A 151 21.22 -3.49 19.98
CA PHE A 151 20.56 -2.34 20.59
C PHE A 151 19.82 -2.75 21.87
N LEU A 152 18.96 -3.76 21.79
CA LEU A 152 18.21 -4.28 22.93
C LEU A 152 19.12 -4.77 24.07
N ARG A 153 20.26 -5.39 23.75
CA ARG A 153 21.22 -5.87 24.77
C ARG A 153 21.93 -4.73 25.51
N LYS A 154 22.19 -3.60 24.84
CA LYS A 154 22.98 -2.49 25.39
C LYS A 154 22.15 -1.48 26.14
N GLU A 155 20.92 -1.27 25.70
CA GLU A 155 20.07 -0.24 26.24
C GLU A 155 19.32 -0.76 27.46
N VAL A 156 19.43 0.00 28.56
CA VAL A 156 18.83 -0.33 29.85
C VAL A 156 17.51 0.40 30.07
N ARG A 157 17.30 1.52 29.35
CA ARG A 157 16.06 2.29 29.44
C ARG A 157 14.87 1.50 28.89
N PRO A 158 13.64 1.88 29.25
CA PRO A 158 12.44 1.34 28.62
C PRO A 158 12.41 1.65 27.12
N ILE A 159 12.14 0.64 26.30
CA ILE A 159 12.13 0.76 24.83
C ILE A 159 10.75 0.36 24.31
N LEU A 160 10.17 1.18 23.46
CA LEU A 160 9.05 0.79 22.62
C LEU A 160 9.56 0.64 21.20
N VAL A 161 9.39 -0.54 20.59
CA VAL A 161 9.81 -0.79 19.21
C VAL A 161 8.59 -0.85 18.30
N LEU A 162 8.55 0.04 17.30
CA LEU A 162 7.60 0.03 16.21
C LEU A 162 8.11 -0.82 15.05
N PHE A 163 7.46 -1.94 14.82
CA PHE A 163 7.65 -2.78 13.64
C PHE A 163 6.66 -2.36 12.56
N TYR A 164 7.17 -1.88 11.42
CA TYR A 164 6.36 -1.29 10.37
C TYR A 164 6.75 -1.78 8.97
N ALA A 165 5.90 -1.43 8.00
CA ALA A 165 6.17 -1.57 6.58
C ALA A 165 5.93 -0.21 5.88
N PRO A 166 6.71 0.19 4.87
CA PRO A 166 6.57 1.50 4.22
C PRO A 166 5.21 1.70 3.55
N TRP A 167 4.60 0.64 3.03
CA TRP A 167 3.28 0.67 2.36
C TRP A 167 2.09 0.69 3.34
N CYS A 168 2.32 0.52 4.65
CA CYS A 168 1.26 0.42 5.65
C CYS A 168 0.66 1.80 5.97
N GLY A 169 -0.61 2.02 5.60
CA GLY A 169 -1.33 3.29 5.83
C GLY A 169 -1.43 3.68 7.31
N PHE A 170 -1.78 2.75 8.19
CA PHE A 170 -1.83 2.99 9.64
C PHE A 170 -0.46 3.36 10.22
N CYS A 171 0.61 2.76 9.68
CA CYS A 171 1.97 3.08 10.08
C CYS A 171 2.29 4.53 9.68
N LYS A 172 1.95 4.96 8.46
CA LYS A 172 2.13 6.34 8.00
C LYS A 172 1.37 7.34 8.88
N GLN A 173 0.15 7.00 9.31
CA GLN A 173 -0.63 7.84 10.24
C GLN A 173 0.00 7.95 11.63
N LEU A 174 0.58 6.86 12.14
CA LEU A 174 1.23 6.83 13.46
C LEU A 174 2.61 7.52 13.48
N LYS A 175 3.35 7.54 12.36
CA LYS A 175 4.70 8.13 12.28
C LYS A 175 4.85 9.50 12.94
N PRO A 176 4.04 10.54 12.64
CA PRO A 176 4.20 11.86 13.24
C PRO A 176 3.96 11.85 14.75
N GLU A 177 2.93 11.14 15.22
CA GLU A 177 2.60 10.99 16.64
C GLU A 177 3.72 10.28 17.41
N TYR A 178 4.28 9.22 16.81
CA TYR A 178 5.37 8.43 17.36
C TYR A 178 6.67 9.22 17.44
N ALA A 179 6.98 10.02 16.42
CA ALA A 179 8.15 10.89 16.42
C ALA A 179 8.03 12.00 17.49
N ALA A 180 6.85 12.63 17.60
CA ALA A 180 6.61 13.65 18.63
C ALA A 180 6.71 13.07 20.05
N ALA A 181 6.22 11.85 20.25
CA ALA A 181 6.38 11.12 21.51
C ALA A 181 7.84 10.82 21.82
N ALA A 182 8.64 10.43 20.82
CA ALA A 182 10.07 10.15 20.99
C ALA A 182 10.84 11.41 21.46
N THR A 183 10.54 12.57 20.87
CA THR A 183 11.11 13.85 21.28
C THR A 183 10.77 14.21 22.73
N GLU A 184 9.52 14.02 23.15
CA GLU A 184 9.11 14.34 24.52
C GLU A 184 9.67 13.36 25.56
N LEU A 185 9.81 12.09 25.20
CA LEU A 185 10.36 11.04 26.07
C LEU A 185 11.89 11.03 26.13
N LYS A 186 12.55 11.93 25.40
CA LYS A 186 14.00 12.00 25.31
C LYS A 186 14.64 12.09 26.69
N GLY A 187 15.53 11.14 26.97
CA GLY A 187 16.21 11.01 28.26
C GLY A 187 15.52 10.08 29.26
N HIS A 188 14.21 9.85 29.14
CA HIS A 188 13.45 8.91 29.97
C HIS A 188 13.36 7.51 29.33
N SER A 189 12.80 7.46 28.11
CA SER A 189 12.54 6.20 27.38
C SER A 189 12.98 6.33 25.92
N ILE A 190 13.02 5.21 25.20
CA ILE A 190 13.40 5.19 23.78
C ILE A 190 12.27 4.65 22.93
N LEU A 191 11.97 5.38 21.86
CA LEU A 191 11.12 4.92 20.78
C LEU A 191 12.04 4.54 19.61
N ALA A 192 11.96 3.27 19.20
CA ALA A 192 12.76 2.72 18.12
C ALA A 192 11.85 2.20 17.00
N ALA A 193 12.31 2.24 15.76
CA ALA A 193 11.54 1.82 14.60
C ALA A 193 12.35 0.88 13.72
N ILE A 194 11.70 -0.13 13.16
CA ILE A 194 12.31 -1.06 12.22
C ILE A 194 11.37 -1.41 11.06
N ASP A 195 11.88 -1.26 9.85
CA ASP A 195 11.22 -1.69 8.62
C ASP A 195 11.39 -3.20 8.45
N VAL A 196 10.35 -3.95 8.79
CA VAL A 196 10.34 -5.41 8.64
C VAL A 196 9.83 -5.85 7.28
N ASN A 197 9.48 -4.92 6.37
CA ASN A 197 9.17 -5.24 4.98
C ASN A 197 10.42 -5.67 4.19
N ARG A 198 11.61 -5.23 4.62
CA ARG A 198 12.89 -5.57 3.99
C ARG A 198 13.17 -7.07 4.07
N PRO A 199 13.64 -7.72 2.99
CA PRO A 199 13.95 -9.16 2.99
C PRO A 199 14.91 -9.59 4.11
N GLU A 200 15.93 -8.78 4.38
CA GLU A 200 16.91 -9.00 5.46
C GLU A 200 16.28 -9.02 6.86
N ASN A 201 15.11 -8.40 7.03
CA ASN A 201 14.38 -8.32 8.30
C ASN A 201 13.23 -9.33 8.40
N ALA A 202 13.08 -10.24 7.42
CA ALA A 202 12.02 -11.25 7.43
C ALA A 202 12.06 -12.14 8.69
N ILE A 203 13.26 -12.46 9.21
CA ILE A 203 13.46 -13.27 10.41
C ILE A 203 12.83 -12.62 11.66
N ILE A 204 12.79 -11.29 11.73
CA ILE A 204 12.26 -10.53 12.87
C ILE A 204 10.75 -10.79 13.02
N ARG A 205 10.03 -10.92 11.90
CA ARG A 205 8.59 -11.22 11.94
C ARG A 205 8.31 -12.58 12.56
N GLN A 206 9.14 -13.58 12.28
CA GLN A 206 9.01 -14.91 12.86
C GLN A 206 9.39 -14.88 14.34
N GLN A 207 10.53 -14.28 14.67
CA GLN A 207 11.05 -14.22 16.04
C GLN A 207 10.08 -13.53 17.01
N TYR A 208 9.46 -12.43 16.60
CA TYR A 208 8.55 -11.65 17.43
C TYR A 208 7.06 -11.88 17.13
N ASN A 209 6.74 -12.89 16.31
CA ASN A 209 5.38 -13.23 15.88
C ASN A 209 4.56 -12.03 15.37
N ILE A 210 5.16 -11.26 14.45
CA ILE A 210 4.55 -10.05 13.90
C ILE A 210 3.54 -10.45 12.82
N THR A 211 2.25 -10.37 13.17
CA THR A 211 1.12 -10.79 12.31
C THR A 211 0.43 -9.63 11.58
N GLY A 212 0.80 -8.39 11.88
CA GLY A 212 0.23 -7.19 11.27
C GLY A 212 1.05 -5.94 11.56
N PHE A 213 0.69 -4.84 10.90
CA PHE A 213 1.37 -3.55 11.03
C PHE A 213 0.38 -2.39 11.26
N PRO A 214 0.73 -1.38 12.07
CA PRO A 214 1.91 -1.32 12.93
C PRO A 214 1.79 -2.29 14.10
N MET A 215 2.91 -2.86 14.54
CA MET A 215 3.00 -3.59 15.81
C MET A 215 4.01 -2.91 16.72
N LEU A 216 3.63 -2.69 17.98
CA LEU A 216 4.43 -2.01 18.99
C LEU A 216 4.72 -2.97 20.13
N LEU A 217 5.99 -3.29 20.37
CA LEU A 217 6.39 -4.16 21.47
C LEU A 217 7.21 -3.38 22.50
N TYR A 218 6.87 -3.56 23.77
CA TYR A 218 7.57 -2.98 24.90
C TYR A 218 8.69 -3.91 25.37
N PHE A 219 9.88 -3.33 25.54
CA PHE A 219 11.07 -3.99 26.05
C PHE A 219 11.61 -3.25 27.26
N GLU A 220 12.13 -4.02 28.20
CA GLU A 220 12.75 -3.52 29.42
C GLU A 220 13.94 -4.41 29.76
N ASN A 221 15.10 -3.81 29.99
CA ASN A 221 16.36 -4.52 30.19
C ASN A 221 16.67 -5.53 29.07
N GLY A 222 16.37 -5.16 27.82
CA GLY A 222 16.58 -6.02 26.65
C GLY A 222 15.63 -7.19 26.47
N HIS A 223 14.65 -7.36 27.36
CA HIS A 223 13.65 -8.42 27.28
C HIS A 223 12.30 -7.88 26.81
N GLN A 224 11.68 -8.55 25.84
CA GLN A 224 10.30 -8.28 25.46
C GLN A 224 9.39 -8.56 26.66
N LYS A 225 8.54 -7.60 27.03
CA LYS A 225 7.56 -7.76 28.10
C LYS A 225 6.17 -8.04 27.55
N PHE A 226 5.61 -7.13 26.75
CA PHE A 226 4.26 -7.26 26.19
C PHE A 226 4.06 -6.34 24.99
N MET A 227 3.00 -6.60 24.23
CA MET A 227 2.54 -5.75 23.14
C MET A 227 1.84 -4.51 23.70
N TYR A 228 2.08 -3.36 23.09
CA TYR A 228 1.35 -2.14 23.37
C TYR A 228 -0.05 -2.20 22.72
N GLU A 229 -1.09 -2.00 23.53
CA GLU A 229 -2.49 -1.97 23.08
C GLU A 229 -3.17 -0.61 23.39
N GLY A 230 -2.39 0.42 23.69
CA GLY A 230 -2.91 1.77 23.96
C GLY A 230 -3.31 2.53 22.70
N GLU A 231 -3.65 3.80 22.87
CA GLU A 231 -4.03 4.67 21.76
C GLU A 231 -2.84 5.02 20.87
N ASN A 232 -3.00 4.87 19.55
CA ASN A 232 -1.96 5.18 18.56
C ASN A 232 -1.85 6.70 18.28
N ASN A 233 -1.65 7.49 19.34
CA ASN A 233 -1.42 8.93 19.32
C ASN A 233 -0.30 9.31 20.30
N LYS A 234 0.20 10.55 20.21
CA LYS A 234 1.32 11.02 21.02
C LYS A 234 1.09 10.81 22.52
N ASP A 235 -0.06 11.23 23.03
CA ASP A 235 -0.37 11.20 24.46
C ASP A 235 -0.49 9.78 25.00
N GLY A 236 -1.11 8.87 24.24
CA GLY A 236 -1.24 7.46 24.57
C GLY A 236 0.11 6.74 24.63
N LEU A 237 1.04 7.08 23.73
CA LEU A 237 2.40 6.54 23.74
C LEU A 237 3.19 7.06 24.95
N ILE A 238 3.12 8.36 25.23
CA ILE A 238 3.81 9.01 26.34
C ILE A 238 3.28 8.49 27.69
N GLY A 239 1.96 8.46 27.85
CA GLY A 239 1.32 7.98 29.07
C GLY A 239 1.75 6.55 29.41
N PHE A 240 1.79 5.68 28.39
CA PHE A 240 2.29 4.34 28.55
C PHE A 240 3.79 4.29 28.89
N MET A 241 4.64 5.02 28.17
CA MET A 241 6.09 4.97 28.43
C MET A 241 6.52 5.62 29.75
N LYS A 242 5.70 6.50 30.32
CA LYS A 242 5.88 7.03 31.68
C LYS A 242 5.48 6.02 32.75
N ASN A 243 4.49 5.16 32.48
CA ASN A 243 4.04 4.12 33.41
C ASN A 243 3.66 2.82 32.67
N PRO A 244 4.65 2.03 32.21
CA PRO A 244 4.38 0.83 31.42
C PRO A 244 3.64 -0.20 32.26
N SER A 245 2.48 -0.64 31.78
CA SER A 245 1.68 -1.68 32.43
C SER A 245 1.28 -2.73 31.43
N LYS A 246 1.27 -4.00 31.89
CA LYS A 246 0.77 -5.10 31.08
C LYS A 246 -0.68 -4.77 30.70
N PRO A 247 -1.07 -4.93 29.42
CA PRO A 247 -2.46 -4.78 29.02
C PRO A 247 -3.35 -5.58 29.97
N PRO A 248 -4.47 -5.02 30.45
CA PRO A 248 -5.37 -5.76 31.31
C PRO A 248 -5.71 -7.07 30.61
N GLU A 249 -5.60 -8.19 31.33
CA GLU A 249 -6.01 -9.47 30.78
C GLU A 249 -7.46 -9.31 30.38
N LYS A 250 -7.72 -9.34 29.06
CA LYS A 250 -9.09 -9.31 28.54
C LYS A 250 -9.82 -10.41 29.29
N PRO A 251 -10.94 -10.11 29.97
CA PRO A 251 -11.65 -11.12 30.73
C PRO A 251 -11.85 -12.31 29.81
N LYS A 252 -11.40 -13.49 30.24
CA LYS A 252 -11.60 -14.73 29.47
C LYS A 252 -13.07 -14.76 29.13
N GLN A 253 -13.38 -14.54 27.86
CA GLN A 253 -14.76 -14.53 27.44
C GLN A 253 -15.32 -15.90 27.78
N GLU A 254 -16.42 -15.92 28.53
CA GLU A 254 -17.11 -17.17 28.83
C GLU A 254 -17.33 -17.93 27.53
N ASP A 255 -17.05 -19.22 27.58
CA ASP A 255 -17.29 -20.11 26.46
C ASP A 255 -18.75 -19.93 26.05
N TRP A 256 -18.99 -19.77 24.74
CA TRP A 256 -20.35 -19.58 24.27
C TRP A 256 -21.23 -20.79 24.63
N SER A 257 -20.62 -21.98 24.72
CA SER A 257 -21.30 -23.20 25.17
C SER A 257 -21.72 -23.17 26.65
N ALA A 258 -21.10 -22.33 27.48
CA ALA A 258 -21.47 -22.17 28.89
C ALA A 258 -22.66 -21.22 29.09
N VAL A 259 -22.99 -20.40 28.10
CA VAL A 259 -24.14 -19.50 28.14
C VAL A 259 -25.39 -20.26 27.68
N LYS A 260 -26.43 -20.30 28.51
CA LYS A 260 -27.69 -20.97 28.18
C LYS A 260 -28.35 -20.30 26.98
N SER A 261 -28.43 -21.01 25.86
CA SER A 261 -29.17 -20.61 24.66
C SER A 261 -29.84 -21.83 24.01
N ASP A 262 -30.67 -21.60 22.99
CA ASP A 262 -31.25 -22.67 22.17
C ASP A 262 -30.32 -23.13 21.03
N VAL A 263 -29.09 -22.60 20.96
CA VAL A 263 -28.07 -23.03 20.00
C VAL A 263 -27.41 -24.32 20.50
N VAL A 264 -27.33 -25.32 19.63
CA VAL A 264 -26.62 -26.57 19.93
C VAL A 264 -25.12 -26.38 19.71
N HIS A 265 -24.33 -26.46 20.78
CA HIS A 265 -22.88 -26.38 20.67
C HIS A 265 -22.29 -27.73 20.26
N LEU A 266 -21.62 -27.74 19.11
CA LEU A 266 -20.99 -28.94 18.57
C LEU A 266 -19.57 -29.09 19.10
N THR A 267 -19.21 -30.34 19.34
CA THR A 267 -17.86 -30.82 19.63
C THR A 267 -17.60 -32.06 18.80
N SER A 268 -16.36 -32.54 18.77
CA SER A 268 -16.03 -33.82 18.13
C SER A 268 -16.86 -35.01 18.64
N GLU A 269 -17.40 -34.95 19.86
CA GLU A 269 -18.19 -36.03 20.45
C GLU A 269 -19.64 -36.09 19.94
N ASN A 270 -20.26 -34.93 19.68
CA ASN A 270 -21.68 -34.85 19.33
C ASN A 270 -21.93 -34.49 17.87
N PHE A 271 -20.91 -34.06 17.12
CA PHE A 271 -21.04 -33.56 15.75
C PHE A 271 -21.78 -34.55 14.85
N ASP A 272 -21.29 -35.79 14.76
CA ASP A 272 -21.86 -36.82 13.88
C ASP A 272 -23.27 -37.24 14.30
N THR A 273 -23.62 -37.08 15.58
CA THR A 273 -24.99 -37.35 16.07
C THR A 273 -25.94 -36.25 15.64
N VAL A 274 -25.55 -34.98 15.82
CA VAL A 274 -26.39 -33.84 15.42
C VAL A 274 -26.54 -33.77 13.90
N MET A 275 -25.52 -34.13 13.12
CA MET A 275 -25.61 -34.13 11.66
C MET A 275 -26.68 -35.07 11.11
N LYS A 276 -27.11 -36.11 11.85
CA LYS A 276 -28.19 -37.02 11.42
C LYS A 276 -29.55 -36.35 11.35
N GLU A 277 -29.71 -35.18 11.97
CA GLU A 277 -30.92 -34.39 11.89
C GLU A 277 -31.17 -33.92 10.44
N PRO A 278 -32.43 -33.84 10.00
CA PRO A 278 -32.74 -33.62 8.58
C PRO A 278 -32.30 -32.25 8.06
N SER A 279 -32.15 -31.25 8.95
CA SER A 279 -31.84 -29.87 8.60
C SER A 279 -30.99 -29.26 9.72
N VAL A 280 -29.71 -28.98 9.46
CA VAL A 280 -28.80 -28.38 10.45
C VAL A 280 -28.04 -27.22 9.83
N LEU A 281 -28.12 -26.05 10.45
CA LEU A 281 -27.31 -24.89 10.13
C LEU A 281 -26.17 -24.81 11.15
N VAL A 282 -24.93 -24.82 10.69
CA VAL A 282 -23.75 -24.82 11.56
C VAL A 282 -22.96 -23.52 11.38
N MET A 283 -22.82 -22.74 12.46
CA MET A 283 -21.92 -21.59 12.53
C MET A 283 -20.54 -22.00 13.07
N PHE A 284 -19.54 -21.96 12.20
CA PHE A 284 -18.13 -22.09 12.57
C PHE A 284 -17.60 -20.73 13.01
N TYR A 285 -17.18 -20.63 14.27
CA TYR A 285 -16.77 -19.36 14.87
C TYR A 285 -15.41 -19.46 15.57
N ALA A 286 -14.86 -18.29 15.89
CA ALA A 286 -13.74 -18.14 16.81
C ALA A 286 -14.14 -17.13 17.90
N PRO A 287 -13.87 -17.41 19.19
CA PRO A 287 -14.36 -16.58 20.29
C PRO A 287 -13.80 -15.15 20.24
N TRP A 288 -12.60 -14.97 19.71
CA TRP A 288 -11.97 -13.65 19.57
C TRP A 288 -12.45 -12.85 18.35
N CYS A 289 -13.17 -13.46 17.40
CA CYS A 289 -13.58 -12.80 16.15
C CYS A 289 -14.71 -11.78 16.39
N GLY A 290 -14.47 -10.51 16.07
CA GLY A 290 -15.46 -9.43 16.22
C GLY A 290 -16.75 -9.66 15.41
N HIS A 291 -16.64 -10.19 14.20
CA HIS A 291 -17.82 -10.55 13.37
C HIS A 291 -18.63 -11.70 13.98
N CYS A 292 -17.96 -12.68 14.62
CA CYS A 292 -18.63 -13.73 15.38
C CYS A 292 -19.39 -13.14 16.55
N LYS A 293 -18.74 -12.31 17.37
CA LYS A 293 -19.38 -11.65 18.53
C LYS A 293 -20.62 -10.85 18.13
N LYS A 294 -20.58 -10.18 16.97
CA LYS A 294 -21.72 -9.43 16.44
C LYS A 294 -22.86 -10.34 15.96
N MET A 295 -22.53 -11.50 15.36
CA MET A 295 -23.52 -12.46 14.86
C MET A 295 -24.15 -13.32 15.96
N LYS A 296 -23.42 -13.58 17.06
CA LYS A 296 -23.89 -14.41 18.19
C LYS A 296 -25.33 -14.10 18.63
N PRO A 297 -25.69 -12.87 19.02
CA PRO A 297 -27.04 -12.59 19.52
C PRO A 297 -28.13 -12.80 18.44
N GLU A 298 -27.83 -12.51 17.18
CA GLU A 298 -28.76 -12.76 16.06
C GLU A 298 -28.96 -14.26 15.83
N TYR A 299 -27.89 -15.05 15.95
CA TYR A 299 -27.92 -16.49 15.80
C TYR A 299 -28.68 -17.18 16.94
N GLU A 300 -28.47 -16.75 18.19
CA GLU A 300 -29.21 -17.22 19.36
C GLU A 300 -30.70 -16.87 19.27
N LYS A 301 -31.03 -15.65 18.84
CA LYS A 301 -32.41 -15.23 18.60
C LYS A 301 -33.08 -16.09 17.53
N ALA A 302 -32.39 -16.38 16.42
CA ALA A 302 -32.91 -17.27 15.40
C ALA A 302 -33.17 -18.67 15.96
N ALA A 303 -32.22 -19.25 16.69
CA ALA A 303 -32.38 -20.56 17.33
C ALA A 303 -33.61 -20.62 18.26
N ALA A 304 -33.80 -19.57 19.07
CA ALA A 304 -34.98 -19.44 19.93
C ALA A 304 -36.28 -19.36 19.12
N THR A 305 -36.30 -18.61 18.00
CA THR A 305 -37.46 -18.54 17.11
C THR A 305 -37.75 -19.89 16.43
N LEU A 306 -36.73 -20.62 15.96
CA LEU A 306 -36.89 -21.97 15.39
C LEU A 306 -37.61 -22.89 16.37
N LYS A 307 -37.18 -22.89 17.63
CA LYS A 307 -37.77 -23.70 18.69
C LYS A 307 -39.19 -23.25 19.06
N ALA A 308 -39.40 -21.95 19.26
CA ALA A 308 -40.70 -21.39 19.66
C ALA A 308 -41.78 -21.63 18.61
N GLU A 309 -41.43 -21.51 17.33
CA GLU A 309 -42.34 -21.70 16.20
C GLU A 309 -42.37 -23.12 15.65
N LYS A 310 -41.61 -24.05 16.24
CA LYS A 310 -41.49 -25.46 15.81
C LYS A 310 -41.09 -25.59 14.33
N ILE A 311 -40.19 -24.73 13.88
CA ILE A 311 -39.60 -24.80 12.54
C ILE A 311 -38.63 -25.98 12.51
N ALA A 312 -38.73 -26.83 11.48
CA ALA A 312 -37.90 -28.01 11.37
C ALA A 312 -36.42 -27.65 11.10
N GLY A 313 -35.56 -27.98 12.06
CA GLY A 313 -34.11 -27.90 11.91
C GLY A 313 -33.41 -27.36 13.15
N ILE A 314 -32.08 -27.50 13.17
CA ILE A 314 -31.23 -27.13 14.29
C ILE A 314 -30.30 -25.98 13.89
N ALA A 315 -30.25 -24.94 14.72
CA ALA A 315 -29.16 -23.97 14.69
C ALA A 315 -28.06 -24.44 15.65
N ALA A 316 -26.89 -24.74 15.09
CA ALA A 316 -25.75 -25.29 15.79
C ALA A 316 -24.52 -24.38 15.63
N ALA A 317 -23.61 -24.39 16.61
CA ALA A 317 -22.39 -23.59 16.56
C ALA A 317 -21.18 -24.41 17.01
N ILE A 318 -20.04 -24.23 16.37
CA ILE A 318 -18.79 -24.93 16.68
C ILE A 318 -17.64 -23.94 16.82
N ASP A 319 -16.91 -24.03 17.93
CA ASP A 319 -15.66 -23.30 18.11
C ASP A 319 -14.57 -23.98 17.30
N ALA A 320 -14.37 -23.48 16.07
CA ALA A 320 -13.39 -24.01 15.14
C ALA A 320 -11.94 -23.83 15.64
N THR A 321 -11.71 -23.01 16.68
CA THR A 321 -10.38 -22.89 17.31
C THR A 321 -10.09 -24.03 18.28
N LYS A 322 -11.12 -24.72 18.77
CA LYS A 322 -11.01 -25.93 19.60
C LYS A 322 -11.16 -27.21 18.79
N GLU A 323 -11.83 -27.13 17.64
CA GLU A 323 -12.16 -28.29 16.78
C GLU A 323 -11.48 -28.19 15.39
N PRO A 324 -10.13 -28.17 15.32
CA PRO A 324 -9.40 -27.91 14.08
C PRO A 324 -9.59 -29.00 13.01
N GLU A 325 -9.81 -30.25 13.41
CA GLU A 325 -10.03 -31.35 12.45
C GLU A 325 -11.37 -31.21 11.71
N ILE A 326 -12.43 -30.84 12.42
CA ILE A 326 -13.75 -30.57 11.82
C ILE A 326 -13.68 -29.29 10.96
N ALA A 327 -13.00 -28.25 11.44
CA ALA A 327 -12.78 -27.03 10.66
C ALA A 327 -12.02 -27.31 9.36
N ALA A 328 -11.00 -28.17 9.39
CA ALA A 328 -10.25 -28.59 8.21
C ALA A 328 -11.12 -29.43 7.27
N ARG A 329 -11.90 -30.38 7.79
CA ARG A 329 -12.83 -31.25 7.02
C ARG A 329 -13.77 -30.43 6.14
N TYR A 330 -14.26 -29.30 6.64
CA TYR A 330 -15.17 -28.42 5.91
C TYR A 330 -14.51 -27.17 5.31
N ASN A 331 -13.17 -27.16 5.22
CA ASN A 331 -12.38 -26.11 4.58
C ASN A 331 -12.71 -24.70 5.12
N ILE A 332 -12.80 -24.56 6.45
CA ILE A 332 -13.07 -23.28 7.11
C ILE A 332 -11.81 -22.40 7.06
N ARG A 333 -11.88 -21.31 6.28
CA ARG A 333 -10.76 -20.36 6.08
C ARG A 333 -10.96 -19.01 6.75
N GLY A 334 -12.12 -18.78 7.34
CA GLY A 334 -12.48 -17.51 7.95
C GLY A 334 -13.69 -17.63 8.86
N TYR A 335 -13.90 -16.61 9.68
CA TYR A 335 -14.94 -16.60 10.71
C TYR A 335 -15.82 -15.34 10.62
N PRO A 336 -17.14 -15.46 10.83
CA PRO A 336 -17.88 -16.72 10.95
C PRO A 336 -18.15 -17.30 9.56
N THR A 337 -18.03 -18.61 9.42
CA THR A 337 -18.51 -19.35 8.24
C THR A 337 -19.75 -20.13 8.63
N VAL A 338 -20.84 -20.02 7.87
CA VAL A 338 -22.08 -20.76 8.14
C VAL A 338 -22.32 -21.75 7.02
N LYS A 339 -22.57 -23.01 7.38
CA LYS A 339 -22.80 -24.11 6.44
C LYS A 339 -24.12 -24.78 6.73
N TYR A 340 -24.85 -25.13 5.69
CA TYR A 340 -26.08 -25.90 5.79
C TYR A 340 -25.83 -27.37 5.51
N PHE A 341 -26.38 -28.23 6.35
CA PHE A 341 -26.33 -29.68 6.27
C PHE A 341 -27.75 -30.22 6.14
N LYS A 342 -27.92 -31.18 5.23
CA LYS A 342 -29.20 -31.83 4.96
C LYS A 342 -28.99 -33.34 5.07
N ALA A 343 -29.69 -33.96 6.03
CA ALA A 343 -29.64 -35.40 6.28
C ALA A 343 -28.21 -35.97 6.38
N GLY A 344 -27.34 -35.33 7.16
CA GLY A 344 -25.97 -35.78 7.38
C GLY A 344 -24.92 -35.26 6.39
N GLU A 345 -25.34 -34.70 5.26
CA GLU A 345 -24.43 -34.25 4.22
C GLU A 345 -24.32 -32.73 4.17
N PHE A 346 -23.10 -32.23 3.92
CA PHE A 346 -22.89 -30.82 3.62
C PHE A 346 -23.59 -30.47 2.30
N ALA A 347 -24.50 -29.51 2.34
CA ALA A 347 -25.23 -29.05 1.17
C ALA A 347 -24.51 -27.85 0.52
N PHE A 348 -24.46 -26.71 1.22
CA PHE A 348 -23.88 -25.47 0.70
C PHE A 348 -23.58 -24.44 1.82
N ASP A 349 -22.83 -23.41 1.45
CA ASP A 349 -22.53 -22.27 2.34
C ASP A 349 -23.71 -21.30 2.41
N VAL A 350 -23.94 -20.74 3.59
CA VAL A 350 -25.03 -19.79 3.84
C VAL A 350 -24.45 -18.45 4.25
N ASN A 351 -24.88 -17.37 3.59
CA ASN A 351 -24.41 -16.01 3.88
C ASN A 351 -25.53 -15.11 4.43
N VAL A 352 -26.19 -15.56 5.49
CA VAL A 352 -27.16 -14.75 6.25
C VAL A 352 -26.63 -14.51 7.66
N ARG A 353 -26.87 -13.32 8.21
CA ARG A 353 -26.28 -12.88 9.49
C ARG A 353 -27.33 -12.36 10.49
N ASP A 354 -28.52 -12.01 10.03
CA ASP A 354 -29.61 -11.47 10.84
C ASP A 354 -30.61 -12.57 11.21
N ALA A 355 -31.22 -12.44 12.40
CA ALA A 355 -32.08 -13.48 12.96
C ALA A 355 -33.28 -13.80 12.07
N ALA A 356 -33.88 -12.77 11.46
CA ALA A 356 -35.05 -12.91 10.61
C ALA A 356 -34.73 -13.73 9.34
N LYS A 357 -33.65 -13.40 8.62
CA LYS A 357 -33.23 -14.15 7.43
C LYS A 357 -32.71 -15.53 7.76
N ILE A 358 -32.05 -15.74 8.90
CA ILE A 358 -31.68 -17.10 9.35
C ILE A 358 -32.96 -17.92 9.54
N THR A 359 -33.97 -17.36 10.21
CA THR A 359 -35.24 -18.05 10.46
C THR A 359 -35.98 -18.33 9.15
N GLU A 360 -36.07 -17.35 8.25
CA GLU A 360 -36.68 -17.49 6.93
C GLU A 360 -35.98 -18.57 6.10
N PHE A 361 -34.64 -18.55 6.05
CA PHE A 361 -33.85 -19.58 5.40
C PHE A 361 -34.16 -20.97 5.96
N MET A 362 -34.25 -21.11 7.28
CA MET A 362 -34.52 -22.41 7.93
C MET A 362 -35.94 -22.94 7.69
N ARG A 363 -36.92 -22.10 7.34
CA ARG A 363 -38.25 -22.57 6.94
C ARG A 363 -38.26 -23.27 5.59
N ASP A 364 -37.41 -22.82 4.68
CA ASP A 364 -37.31 -23.33 3.31
C ASP A 364 -35.86 -23.28 2.82
N PRO A 365 -35.01 -24.22 3.32
CA PRO A 365 -33.58 -24.21 3.00
C PRO A 365 -33.36 -24.52 1.53
N ARG A 366 -32.97 -23.49 0.78
CA ARG A 366 -32.62 -23.58 -0.64
C ARG A 366 -31.20 -23.13 -0.82
N GLU A 367 -30.49 -23.79 -1.73
CA GLU A 367 -29.20 -23.32 -2.16
C GLU A 367 -29.39 -21.88 -2.67
N PRO A 368 -28.68 -20.89 -2.11
CA PRO A 368 -28.75 -19.55 -2.65
C PRO A 368 -28.40 -19.63 -4.14
N PRO A 369 -29.13 -18.93 -5.02
CA PRO A 369 -28.82 -18.96 -6.44
C PRO A 369 -27.32 -18.67 -6.61
N PRO A 370 -26.66 -19.34 -7.57
CA PRO A 370 -25.25 -19.06 -7.83
C PRO A 370 -25.09 -17.55 -7.99
N PRO A 371 -23.98 -16.97 -7.50
CA PRO A 371 -23.75 -15.54 -7.67
C PRO A 371 -23.99 -15.20 -9.15
N PRO A 372 -24.68 -14.08 -9.43
CA PRO A 372 -24.98 -13.73 -10.80
C PRO A 372 -23.69 -13.79 -11.61
N PRO A 373 -23.76 -14.26 -12.88
CA PRO A 373 -22.58 -14.28 -13.74
C PRO A 373 -21.92 -12.90 -13.70
N PRO A 374 -20.57 -12.85 -13.80
CA PRO A 374 -19.84 -11.59 -13.73
C PRO A 374 -20.55 -10.53 -14.56
N GLU A 375 -20.88 -9.39 -13.94
CA GLU A 375 -21.48 -8.28 -14.66
C GLU A 375 -20.61 -7.98 -15.89
N THR A 376 -21.24 -7.77 -17.04
CA THR A 376 -20.53 -7.34 -18.25
C THR A 376 -19.63 -6.16 -17.88
N PRO A 377 -18.33 -6.19 -18.23
CA PRO A 377 -17.44 -5.08 -17.94
C PRO A 377 -18.04 -3.79 -18.50
N TRP A 378 -17.99 -2.70 -17.73
CA TRP A 378 -18.56 -1.43 -18.17
C TRP A 378 -17.98 -0.98 -19.53
N SER A 379 -16.73 -1.34 -19.82
CA SER A 379 -16.08 -1.09 -21.12
C SER A 379 -16.74 -1.76 -22.32
N GLU A 380 -17.54 -2.80 -22.10
CA GLU A 380 -18.27 -3.53 -23.14
C GLU A 380 -19.74 -3.08 -23.25
N GLU A 381 -20.20 -2.21 -22.34
CA GLU A 381 -21.52 -1.63 -22.42
C GLU A 381 -21.55 -0.46 -23.41
N LEU A 382 -22.64 -0.38 -24.18
CA LEU A 382 -22.85 0.73 -25.11
C LEU A 382 -23.07 2.03 -24.32
N SER A 383 -22.08 2.91 -24.34
CA SER A 383 -22.15 4.25 -23.75
C SER A 383 -21.25 5.23 -24.50
N GLU A 384 -21.48 6.54 -24.28
CA GLU A 384 -20.61 7.60 -24.81
C GLU A 384 -19.35 7.83 -23.95
N VAL A 385 -19.15 7.02 -22.91
CA VAL A 385 -17.98 7.08 -22.05
C VAL A 385 -16.84 6.31 -22.71
N VAL A 386 -15.70 6.97 -22.89
CA VAL A 386 -14.53 6.33 -23.51
C VAL A 386 -13.73 5.56 -22.46
N HIS A 387 -13.59 4.26 -22.64
CA HIS A 387 -12.77 3.44 -21.76
C HIS A 387 -11.29 3.48 -22.17
N LEU A 388 -10.43 3.86 -21.22
CA LEU A 388 -9.00 4.01 -21.42
C LEU A 388 -8.23 2.94 -20.64
N THR A 389 -7.12 2.52 -21.22
CA THR A 389 -6.14 1.60 -20.63
C THR A 389 -4.79 2.29 -20.52
N GLU A 390 -3.83 1.68 -19.83
CA GLU A 390 -2.45 2.16 -19.76
C GLU A 390 -1.87 2.56 -21.14
N ASP A 391 -2.17 1.80 -22.18
CA ASP A 391 -1.65 2.02 -23.53
C ASP A 391 -2.35 3.18 -24.27
N THR A 392 -3.66 3.32 -24.09
CA THR A 392 -4.45 4.32 -24.82
C THR A 392 -4.49 5.68 -24.12
N PHE A 393 -4.31 5.72 -22.80
CA PHE A 393 -4.49 6.91 -21.97
C PHE A 393 -3.70 8.14 -22.45
N LYS A 394 -2.37 8.03 -22.56
CA LYS A 394 -1.49 9.18 -22.92
C LYS A 394 -1.81 9.70 -24.32
N THR A 395 -2.08 8.82 -25.28
CA THR A 395 -2.37 9.21 -26.67
C THR A 395 -3.76 9.83 -26.81
N PHE A 396 -4.74 9.31 -26.09
CA PHE A 396 -6.11 9.80 -26.10
C PHE A 396 -6.21 11.21 -25.53
N LEU A 397 -5.64 11.43 -24.33
CA LEU A 397 -5.71 12.73 -23.66
C LEU A 397 -5.01 13.84 -24.46
N LYS A 398 -3.94 13.53 -25.22
CA LYS A 398 -3.27 14.51 -26.09
C LYS A 398 -4.13 14.96 -27.28
N LYS A 399 -5.08 14.14 -27.72
CA LYS A 399 -5.94 14.42 -28.88
C LYS A 399 -7.20 15.20 -28.50
N LYS A 400 -7.51 15.32 -27.21
CA LYS A 400 -8.75 15.91 -26.71
C LYS A 400 -8.42 17.12 -25.84
N LYS A 401 -9.08 18.24 -26.11
CA LYS A 401 -8.87 19.48 -25.38
C LYS A 401 -9.35 19.38 -23.93
N HIS A 402 -10.52 18.79 -23.69
CA HIS A 402 -11.11 18.61 -22.37
C HIS A 402 -11.47 17.14 -22.15
N VAL A 403 -10.93 16.52 -21.10
CA VAL A 403 -11.28 15.15 -20.70
C VAL A 403 -11.45 15.07 -19.20
N LEU A 404 -12.63 14.64 -18.74
CA LEU A 404 -12.82 14.24 -17.34
C LEU A 404 -12.71 12.72 -17.29
N VAL A 405 -11.81 12.19 -16.45
CA VAL A 405 -11.57 10.75 -16.33
C VAL A 405 -12.06 10.27 -14.97
N MET A 406 -12.92 9.25 -14.97
CA MET A 406 -13.34 8.51 -13.78
C MET A 406 -12.45 7.26 -13.59
N PHE A 407 -11.67 7.25 -12.52
CA PHE A 407 -10.97 6.06 -12.03
C PHE A 407 -11.92 5.27 -11.13
N TYR A 408 -12.22 4.03 -11.49
CA TYR A 408 -13.21 3.20 -10.81
C TYR A 408 -12.69 1.79 -10.56
N ALA A 409 -13.41 1.05 -9.71
CA ALA A 409 -13.24 -0.39 -9.53
C ALA A 409 -14.58 -1.11 -9.77
N PRO A 410 -14.62 -2.24 -10.50
CA PRO A 410 -15.87 -2.93 -10.84
C PRO A 410 -16.70 -3.36 -9.61
N TRP A 411 -16.03 -3.69 -8.52
CA TRP A 411 -16.64 -4.12 -7.25
C TRP A 411 -17.05 -2.96 -6.33
N CYS A 412 -16.73 -1.72 -6.67
CA CYS A 412 -17.01 -0.57 -5.80
C CYS A 412 -18.48 -0.13 -5.90
N GLY A 413 -19.22 -0.24 -4.80
CA GLY A 413 -20.63 0.20 -4.74
C GLY A 413 -20.83 1.67 -5.12
N HIS A 414 -19.97 2.58 -4.67
CA HIS A 414 -20.05 4.00 -5.04
C HIS A 414 -19.80 4.24 -6.53
N CYS A 415 -18.95 3.44 -7.18
CA CYS A 415 -18.76 3.50 -8.64
C CYS A 415 -20.02 3.02 -9.37
N LYS A 416 -20.62 1.91 -8.92
CA LYS A 416 -21.86 1.38 -9.48
C LYS A 416 -23.00 2.40 -9.39
N THR A 417 -23.10 3.12 -8.27
CA THR A 417 -24.09 4.19 -8.10
C THR A 417 -23.85 5.40 -9.02
N MET A 418 -22.58 5.75 -9.29
CA MET A 418 -22.24 6.93 -10.10
C MET A 418 -22.32 6.67 -11.61
N LYS A 419 -22.03 5.43 -12.05
CA LYS A 419 -21.96 5.03 -13.46
C LYS A 419 -23.18 5.48 -14.30
N PRO A 420 -24.44 5.33 -13.86
CA PRO A 420 -25.60 5.81 -14.62
C PRO A 420 -25.56 7.32 -14.88
N SER A 421 -25.34 8.14 -13.85
CA SER A 421 -25.25 9.60 -13.97
C SER A 421 -24.09 10.05 -14.85
N TYR A 422 -22.95 9.36 -14.76
CA TYR A 422 -21.76 9.66 -15.57
C TYR A 422 -21.98 9.32 -17.04
N SER A 423 -22.63 8.18 -17.33
CA SER A 423 -22.96 7.76 -18.70
C SER A 423 -24.03 8.66 -19.32
N LEU A 424 -25.02 9.08 -18.53
CA LEU A 424 -26.04 10.05 -18.96
C LEU A 424 -25.40 11.41 -19.31
N ALA A 425 -24.48 11.91 -18.47
CA ALA A 425 -23.75 13.14 -18.78
C ALA A 425 -22.97 13.05 -20.10
N ALA A 426 -22.32 11.92 -20.38
CA ALA A 426 -21.60 11.72 -21.64
C ALA A 426 -22.53 11.78 -22.85
N LEU A 427 -23.71 11.14 -22.74
CA LEU A 427 -24.74 11.16 -23.78
C LEU A 427 -25.29 12.57 -24.02
N GLU A 428 -25.68 13.26 -22.95
CA GLU A 428 -26.21 14.63 -23.02
C GLU A 428 -25.15 15.62 -23.53
N MET A 429 -23.87 15.47 -23.14
CA MET A 429 -22.77 16.27 -23.69
C MET A 429 -22.63 16.12 -25.19
N LYS A 430 -22.80 14.90 -25.72
CA LYS A 430 -22.78 14.65 -27.16
C LYS A 430 -23.98 15.28 -27.87
N GLN A 431 -25.17 15.20 -27.28
CA GLN A 431 -26.39 15.79 -27.85
C GLN A 431 -26.37 17.32 -27.82
N GLU A 432 -25.91 17.91 -26.72
CA GLU A 432 -25.78 19.36 -26.53
C GLU A 432 -24.52 19.95 -27.19
N HIS A 433 -23.71 19.12 -27.86
CA HIS A 433 -22.45 19.54 -28.51
C HIS A 433 -21.47 20.25 -27.55
N ILE A 434 -21.41 19.80 -26.29
CA ILE A 434 -20.49 20.33 -25.28
C ILE A 434 -19.06 19.89 -25.62
N GLU A 435 -18.12 20.84 -25.69
CA GLU A 435 -16.72 20.56 -25.99
C GLU A 435 -16.07 19.78 -24.83
N GLY A 436 -15.87 18.47 -24.99
CA GLY A 436 -15.15 17.64 -24.04
C GLY A 436 -15.53 16.17 -24.11
N VAL A 437 -14.82 15.32 -23.39
CA VAL A 437 -15.08 13.88 -23.35
C VAL A 437 -15.09 13.38 -21.90
N LEU A 438 -16.04 12.50 -21.59
CA LEU A 438 -16.00 11.71 -20.37
C LEU A 438 -15.33 10.36 -20.66
N ALA A 439 -14.36 10.00 -19.82
CA ALA A 439 -13.60 8.78 -19.97
C ALA A 439 -13.56 8.00 -18.65
N ALA A 440 -13.37 6.68 -18.73
CA ALA A 440 -13.29 5.81 -17.57
C ALA A 440 -12.07 4.91 -17.64
N VAL A 441 -11.46 4.65 -16.47
CA VAL A 441 -10.34 3.71 -16.30
C VAL A 441 -10.70 2.75 -15.18
N ASP A 442 -10.70 1.45 -15.49
CA ASP A 442 -10.69 0.42 -14.44
C ASP A 442 -9.32 0.42 -13.78
N ALA A 443 -9.24 1.03 -12.61
CA ALA A 443 -8.01 1.21 -11.85
C ALA A 443 -7.48 -0.12 -11.26
N THR A 444 -8.30 -1.17 -11.21
CA THR A 444 -7.91 -2.50 -10.72
C THR A 444 -7.09 -3.26 -11.75
N GLY A 445 -7.39 -3.07 -13.04
CA GLY A 445 -6.64 -3.63 -14.17
C GLY A 445 -5.52 -2.73 -14.69
N ASN A 446 -5.41 -1.48 -14.21
CA ASN A 446 -4.46 -0.48 -14.71
C ASN A 446 -3.63 0.16 -13.56
N PRO A 447 -2.85 -0.64 -12.80
CA PRO A 447 -2.18 -0.18 -11.58
C PRO A 447 -1.13 0.94 -11.83
N LYS A 448 -0.52 1.03 -13.02
CA LYS A 448 0.42 2.11 -13.31
C LYS A 448 -0.29 3.46 -13.38
N LEU A 449 -1.50 3.51 -13.92
CA LEU A 449 -2.31 4.73 -13.93
C LEU A 449 -2.75 5.10 -12.51
N SER A 450 -3.18 4.10 -11.73
CA SER A 450 -3.59 4.29 -10.33
C SER A 450 -2.47 4.90 -9.49
N ASN A 451 -1.26 4.36 -9.59
CA ASN A 451 -0.08 4.87 -8.89
C ASN A 451 0.31 6.26 -9.40
N ARG A 452 0.37 6.44 -10.72
CA ARG A 452 0.77 7.72 -11.33
C ARG A 452 -0.12 8.88 -10.91
N PHE A 453 -1.41 8.64 -10.75
CA PHE A 453 -2.37 9.69 -10.39
C PHE A 453 -2.79 9.64 -8.91
N ASN A 454 -2.09 8.87 -8.08
CA ASN A 454 -2.35 8.73 -6.64
C ASN A 454 -3.83 8.40 -6.33
N ILE A 455 -4.36 7.38 -7.00
CA ILE A 455 -5.75 6.93 -6.79
C ILE A 455 -5.81 6.07 -5.54
N VAL A 456 -6.21 6.69 -4.42
CA VAL A 456 -6.30 6.05 -3.09
C VAL A 456 -7.72 5.61 -2.72
N GLY A 457 -8.71 5.94 -3.54
CA GLY A 457 -10.12 5.60 -3.30
C GLY A 457 -10.93 5.65 -4.59
N PHE A 458 -12.18 5.16 -4.53
CA PHE A 458 -13.04 5.07 -5.70
C PHE A 458 -14.48 5.58 -5.43
N PRO A 459 -15.14 6.20 -6.43
CA PRO A 459 -14.53 6.72 -7.65
C PRO A 459 -13.74 8.01 -7.38
N THR A 460 -12.64 8.18 -8.11
CA THR A 460 -11.87 9.43 -8.17
C THR A 460 -11.95 10.00 -9.58
N LEU A 461 -12.31 11.28 -9.69
CA LEU A 461 -12.45 11.95 -10.97
C LEU A 461 -11.36 12.99 -11.14
N LYS A 462 -10.68 12.97 -12.29
CA LYS A 462 -9.58 13.87 -12.61
C LYS A 462 -9.80 14.53 -13.96
N TYR A 463 -9.65 15.84 -13.99
CA TYR A 463 -9.83 16.64 -15.19
C TYR A 463 -8.48 16.92 -15.86
N PHE A 464 -8.47 16.74 -17.17
CA PHE A 464 -7.31 16.92 -18.04
C PHE A 464 -7.63 17.91 -19.15
N ASN A 465 -6.64 18.75 -19.45
CA ASN A 465 -6.67 19.67 -20.58
C ASN A 465 -5.45 19.44 -21.48
N ASN A 466 -5.68 19.11 -22.75
CA ASN A 466 -4.62 18.84 -23.74
C ASN A 466 -3.52 17.88 -23.23
N GLY A 467 -3.92 16.78 -22.57
CA GLY A 467 -3.00 15.79 -22.03
C GLY A 467 -2.36 16.12 -20.68
N LYS A 468 -2.60 17.31 -20.12
CA LYS A 468 -2.10 17.72 -18.80
C LYS A 468 -3.20 17.58 -17.75
N PHE A 469 -2.85 17.06 -16.57
CA PHE A 469 -3.73 17.10 -15.41
C PHE A 469 -3.91 18.56 -14.98
N VAL A 470 -5.16 18.96 -14.69
CA VAL A 470 -5.49 20.33 -14.26
C VAL A 470 -6.02 20.34 -12.83
N SER A 471 -7.02 19.52 -12.54
CA SER A 471 -7.62 19.49 -11.20
C SER A 471 -8.33 18.16 -10.94
N ASP A 472 -8.55 17.88 -9.66
CA ASP A 472 -9.56 16.90 -9.26
C ASP A 472 -10.97 17.47 -9.48
N TYR A 473 -11.96 16.60 -9.62
CA TYR A 473 -13.37 16.98 -9.63
C TYR A 473 -13.97 16.77 -8.26
N ASP A 474 -14.38 17.86 -7.64
CA ASP A 474 -14.86 17.96 -6.26
C ASP A 474 -16.35 18.37 -6.16
N ARG A 475 -17.04 18.46 -7.31
CA ARG A 475 -18.47 18.80 -7.36
C ARG A 475 -19.36 17.57 -7.14
N LYS A 476 -20.67 17.82 -7.04
CA LYS A 476 -21.70 16.78 -6.94
C LYS A 476 -21.66 15.85 -8.15
N ARG A 477 -21.95 14.57 -7.94
CA ARG A 477 -21.80 13.51 -8.96
C ARG A 477 -23.06 13.27 -9.79
N THR A 478 -23.84 14.33 -10.05
CA THR A 478 -25.03 14.26 -10.89
C THR A 478 -24.67 14.54 -12.34
N ALA A 479 -25.51 14.11 -13.29
CA ALA A 479 -25.26 14.36 -14.71
C ALA A 479 -25.15 15.87 -15.02
N GLU A 480 -26.06 16.67 -14.44
CA GLU A 480 -26.10 18.11 -14.65
C GLU A 480 -24.86 18.84 -14.10
N ASP A 481 -24.39 18.45 -12.92
CA ASP A 481 -23.18 19.03 -12.31
C ASP A 481 -21.91 18.69 -13.13
N ILE A 482 -21.85 17.49 -13.71
CA ILE A 482 -20.75 17.07 -14.60
C ILE A 482 -20.79 17.89 -15.89
N LYS A 483 -21.96 18.02 -16.53
CA LYS A 483 -22.12 18.86 -17.72
C LYS A 483 -21.74 20.31 -17.46
N THR A 484 -22.23 20.89 -16.36
CA THR A 484 -21.94 22.27 -15.98
C THR A 484 -20.45 22.48 -15.76
N PHE A 485 -19.76 21.52 -15.13
CA PHE A 485 -18.31 21.54 -15.03
C PHE A 485 -17.63 21.51 -16.40
N MET A 486 -18.08 20.65 -17.32
CA MET A 486 -17.50 20.52 -18.65
C MET A 486 -17.82 21.70 -19.59
N LYS A 487 -18.91 22.45 -19.35
CA LYS A 487 -19.22 23.71 -20.07
C LYS A 487 -18.30 24.86 -19.69
N SER A 488 -17.75 24.86 -18.48
CA SER A 488 -16.86 25.91 -17.99
C SER A 488 -15.79 25.33 -17.07
N PRO A 489 -14.88 24.50 -17.63
CA PRO A 489 -13.86 23.86 -16.83
C PRO A 489 -12.79 24.86 -16.42
N PRO A 490 -12.06 24.63 -15.32
CA PRO A 490 -10.96 25.49 -14.92
C PRO A 490 -9.92 25.59 -16.05
N SER A 491 -9.44 26.80 -16.32
CA SER A 491 -8.34 27.04 -17.23
C SER A 491 -7.03 26.57 -16.62
N VAL A 492 -6.06 26.23 -17.48
CA VAL A 492 -4.68 26.02 -17.03
C VAL A 492 -4.17 27.39 -16.56
N SER A 493 -3.94 27.56 -15.25
CA SER A 493 -3.26 28.76 -14.75
C SER A 493 -1.89 28.84 -15.42
N SER A 494 -1.63 29.92 -16.16
CA SER A 494 -0.32 30.23 -16.73
C SER A 494 0.72 30.62 -15.67
N ASP A 495 0.34 30.70 -14.40
CA ASP A 495 1.19 31.24 -13.35
C ASP A 495 1.53 30.15 -12.32
N LYS A 496 2.65 29.48 -12.57
CA LYS A 496 3.69 29.10 -11.57
C LYS A 496 5.02 28.89 -12.31
N ASP A 497 5.42 29.89 -13.07
CA ASP A 497 6.83 30.29 -13.16
C ASP A 497 6.96 31.45 -12.15
N GLU A 498 7.16 31.16 -10.86
CA GLU A 498 7.76 32.10 -9.91
C GLU A 498 8.13 31.39 -8.59
N LEU A 499 9.45 31.40 -8.36
CA LEU A 499 10.26 31.08 -7.17
C LEU A 499 10.35 29.63 -6.70
#